data_AF-A0A411MQG6-F1
#
_entry.id   AF-A0A411MQG6-F1
#
_cell.length_a   1.000
_cell.length_b   1.000
_cell.length_c   1.000
_cell.angle_alpha   90.00
_cell.angle_beta   90.00
_cell.angle_gamma   90.00
#
_symmetry.space_group_name_H-M   'P 1'
#
loop_
_entity.id
_entity.type
_entity.pdbx_description
1 polymer ?
#
loop_
_entity_poly.entity_id
_entity_poly.type
_entity_poly.pdbx_seq_one_letter_code
_entity_poly.pdbx_strand_id
1 'polypeptide(L)'
;MEWLMEHLPLGFRGAHCAEARTMLGWSIEALAFRSGVTPGAVRRLEYGAELRRVTMQALAYALEAEGLFFLPGHPPMKGDNLRGATPCPRTRDDFHLIE
;
A
#
# COMPACT_ATOMS: atom_id res chain seq x y z
N MET A 1 -2.94 -20.70 -9.75
CA MET A 1 -2.90 -19.22 -9.71
C MET A 1 -2.59 -18.72 -8.31
N GLU A 2 -3.12 -19.35 -7.25
CA GLU A 2 -2.80 -19.04 -5.84
C GLU A 2 -1.30 -19.10 -5.50
N TRP A 3 -0.59 -20.16 -5.93
CA TRP A 3 0.86 -20.29 -5.70
C TRP A 3 1.67 -19.08 -6.20
N LEU A 4 1.33 -18.53 -7.37
CA LEU A 4 2.02 -17.36 -7.92
C LEU A 4 1.81 -16.11 -7.05
N MET A 5 0.57 -15.88 -6.61
CA MET A 5 0.25 -14.74 -5.75
C MET A 5 0.90 -14.88 -4.37
N GLU A 6 0.94 -16.09 -3.85
CA GLU A 6 1.61 -16.39 -2.59
C GLU A 6 3.11 -16.19 -2.64
N HIS A 7 3.77 -16.22 -3.80
CA HIS A 7 5.23 -16.10 -3.91
C HIS A 7 5.73 -14.83 -4.60
N LEU A 8 4.83 -13.96 -5.06
CA LEU A 8 5.20 -12.67 -5.64
C LEU A 8 6.04 -11.85 -4.64
N PRO A 9 7.09 -11.13 -5.08
CA PRO A 9 7.77 -10.17 -4.23
C PRO A 9 6.77 -9.17 -3.66
N LEU A 10 6.77 -9.01 -2.33
CA LEU A 10 5.94 -7.99 -1.69
C LEU A 10 6.40 -6.61 -2.14
N GLY A 11 5.48 -5.77 -2.63
CA GLY A 11 5.74 -4.34 -2.82
C GLY A 11 5.90 -3.62 -1.49
N PHE A 12 5.18 -4.07 -0.46
CA PHE A 12 5.27 -3.55 0.90
C PHE A 12 6.63 -3.82 1.54
N ARG A 13 7.20 -2.78 2.17
CA ARG A 13 8.50 -2.78 2.87
C ARG A 13 8.33 -2.11 4.24
N GLY A 14 9.22 -2.40 5.18
CA GLY A 14 9.14 -1.81 6.52
C GLY A 14 9.12 -0.28 6.53
N ALA A 15 9.88 0.35 5.62
CA ALA A 15 9.90 1.80 5.42
C ALA A 15 8.52 2.40 5.07
N HIS A 16 7.60 1.61 4.50
CA HIS A 16 6.26 2.07 4.17
C HIS A 16 5.32 2.12 5.38
N CYS A 17 5.60 1.35 6.43
CA CYS A 17 4.62 1.06 7.50
C CYS A 17 4.14 2.33 8.21
N ALA A 18 5.07 3.16 8.69
CA ALA A 18 4.73 4.37 9.45
C ALA A 18 4.01 5.41 8.58
N GLU A 19 4.45 5.59 7.34
CA GLU A 19 3.86 6.56 6.40
C GLU A 19 2.44 6.12 5.97
N ALA A 20 2.26 4.86 5.58
CA ALA A 20 0.96 4.31 5.20
C ALA A 20 -0.06 4.44 6.33
N ARG A 21 0.37 4.13 7.55
CA ARG A 21 -0.45 4.25 8.75
C ARG A 21 -0.82 5.71 9.02
N THR A 22 0.10 6.65 8.82
CA THR A 22 -0.15 8.09 8.97
C THR A 22 -1.13 8.61 7.92
N MET A 23 -1.02 8.16 6.66
CA MET A 23 -1.97 8.52 5.59
C MET A 23 -3.41 8.12 5.91
N LEU A 24 -3.60 7.00 6.63
CA LEU A 24 -4.91 6.51 7.04
C LEU A 24 -5.36 7.04 8.41
N GLY A 25 -4.53 7.86 9.08
CA GLY A 25 -4.81 8.35 10.43
C GLY A 25 -4.83 7.25 11.50
N TRP A 26 -4.11 6.15 11.29
CA TRP A 26 -4.12 4.99 12.18
C TRP A 26 -3.06 5.08 13.28
N SER A 27 -3.40 4.58 14.47
CA SER A 27 -2.40 4.24 15.49
C SER A 27 -1.78 2.88 15.21
N ILE A 28 -0.69 2.57 15.92
CA ILE A 28 -0.06 1.25 15.86
C ILE A 28 -1.06 0.15 16.24
N GLU A 29 -1.87 0.42 17.26
CA GLU A 29 -2.91 -0.46 17.77
C GLU A 29 -4.01 -0.67 16.74
N ALA A 30 -4.39 0.37 15.98
CA ALA A 30 -5.38 0.25 14.92
C ALA A 30 -4.89 -0.64 13.77
N LEU A 31 -3.64 -0.46 13.32
CA LEU A 31 -3.05 -1.33 12.29
C LEU A 31 -2.92 -2.78 12.78
N ALA A 32 -2.46 -2.96 14.01
CA ALA A 32 -2.37 -4.27 14.65
C ALA A 32 -3.72 -4.99 14.70
N PHE A 33 -4.77 -4.29 15.15
CA PHE A 33 -6.13 -4.82 15.20
C PHE A 33 -6.64 -5.25 13.82
N ARG A 34 -6.46 -4.42 12.79
CA ARG A 34 -6.96 -4.68 11.43
C ARG A 34 -6.21 -5.78 10.68
N SER A 35 -4.92 -5.94 10.96
CA SER A 35 -4.07 -6.95 10.32
C SER A 35 -3.98 -8.26 11.12
N GLY A 36 -4.45 -8.28 12.37
CA GLY A 36 -4.31 -9.42 13.28
C GLY A 36 -2.88 -9.65 13.78
N VAL A 37 -1.93 -8.76 13.47
CA VAL A 37 -0.56 -8.83 14.00
C VAL A 37 -0.47 -8.12 15.35
N THR A 38 0.55 -8.43 16.14
CA THR A 38 0.70 -7.78 17.45
C THR A 38 1.19 -6.33 17.30
N PRO A 39 0.81 -5.39 18.20
CA PRO A 39 1.34 -4.03 18.21
C PRO A 39 2.88 -3.98 18.31
N GLY A 40 3.48 -4.96 19.00
CA GLY A 40 4.93 -5.11 19.08
C GLY A 40 5.59 -5.44 17.73
N ALA A 41 4.92 -6.24 16.88
CA ALA A 41 5.41 -6.51 15.53
C ALA A 41 5.41 -5.22 14.68
N VAL A 42 4.33 -4.44 14.73
CA VAL A 42 4.25 -3.14 14.04
C VAL A 42 5.35 -2.19 14.51
N ARG A 43 5.54 -2.03 15.83
CA ARG A 43 6.63 -1.21 16.38
C ARG A 43 7.99 -1.66 15.87
N ARG A 44 8.31 -2.95 15.99
CA ARG A 44 9.59 -3.48 15.53
C ARG A 44 9.80 -3.23 14.04
N LEU A 45 8.77 -3.39 13.22
CA LEU A 45 8.85 -3.10 11.79
C LEU A 45 9.17 -1.63 11.52
N GLU A 46 8.48 -0.71 12.20
CA GLU A 46 8.74 0.73 12.08
C GLU A 46 10.14 1.13 12.59
N TYR A 47 10.73 0.35 13.51
CA TYR A 47 12.14 0.47 13.94
C TYR A 47 13.14 -0.29 13.05
N GLY A 48 12.71 -0.79 11.89
CA GLY A 48 13.60 -1.42 10.90
C GLY A 48 13.88 -2.90 11.13
N ALA A 49 13.14 -3.58 12.01
CA ALA A 49 13.28 -5.02 12.16
C ALA A 49 12.69 -5.77 10.96
N GLU A 50 13.37 -6.82 10.53
CA GLU A 50 12.82 -7.76 9.58
C GLU A 50 11.80 -8.68 10.24
N LEU A 51 10.61 -8.76 9.65
CA LEU A 51 9.55 -9.65 10.10
C LEU A 51 9.39 -10.83 9.13
N ARG A 52 8.73 -11.89 9.60
CA ARG A 52 8.36 -13.02 8.75
C ARG A 52 7.48 -12.53 7.60
N ARG A 53 7.65 -13.16 6.44
CA ARG A 53 6.90 -12.82 5.22
C ARG A 53 5.38 -12.82 5.41
N VAL A 54 4.85 -13.81 6.14
CA VAL A 54 3.41 -13.88 6.45
C VAL A 54 2.92 -12.69 7.28
N THR A 55 3.75 -12.16 8.19
CA THR A 55 3.44 -10.96 8.97
C THR A 55 3.43 -9.72 8.06
N MET A 56 4.38 -9.64 7.14
CA MET A 56 4.42 -8.57 6.13
C MET A 56 3.23 -8.63 5.17
N GLN A 57 2.79 -9.83 4.77
CA GLN A 57 1.60 -10.05 3.95
C GLN A 57 0.33 -9.59 4.66
N ALA A 58 0.14 -9.94 5.93
CA ALA A 58 -1.03 -9.52 6.72
C ALA A 58 -1.10 -7.98 6.87
N LEU A 59 0.04 -7.33 7.09
CA LEU A 59 0.15 -5.88 7.14
C LEU A 59 -0.17 -5.23 5.79
N ALA A 60 0.43 -5.74 4.70
CA ALA A 60 0.18 -5.25 3.35
C ALA A 60 -1.30 -5.35 2.99
N TYR A 61 -1.90 -6.52 3.20
CA TYR A 61 -3.31 -6.77 2.90
C TYR A 61 -4.25 -5.79 3.64
N ALA A 62 -4.00 -5.55 4.93
CA ALA A 62 -4.84 -4.63 5.72
C ALA A 62 -4.76 -3.17 5.24
N LEU A 63 -3.59 -2.74 4.76
CA LEU A 63 -3.39 -1.41 4.20
C LEU A 63 -3.98 -1.28 2.78
N GLU A 64 -3.79 -2.32 1.95
CA GLU A 64 -4.30 -2.39 0.58
C GLU A 64 -5.83 -2.42 0.53
N ALA A 65 -6.48 -3.03 1.54
CA ALA A 65 -7.93 -3.02 1.70
C ALA A 65 -8.53 -1.60 1.84
N GLU A 66 -7.73 -0.60 2.23
CA GLU A 66 -8.13 0.81 2.33
C GLU A 66 -7.75 1.63 1.08
N GLY A 67 -7.36 0.95 -0.01
CA GLY A 67 -7.01 1.57 -1.28
C GLY A 67 -5.58 2.12 -1.36
N LEU A 68 -4.71 1.71 -0.42
CA LEU A 68 -3.27 1.91 -0.57
C LEU A 68 -2.68 0.88 -1.53
N PHE A 69 -1.59 1.23 -2.22
CA PHE A 69 -0.80 0.28 -2.98
C PHE A 69 0.68 0.63 -2.89
N PHE A 70 1.54 -0.38 -3.03
CA PHE A 70 2.97 -0.27 -2.78
C PHE A 70 3.78 -0.68 -4.02
N LEU A 71 4.60 0.25 -4.51
CA LEU A 71 5.62 -0.03 -5.52
C LEU A 71 7.01 -0.01 -4.89
N PRO A 72 7.89 -0.97 -5.22
CA PRO A 72 9.27 -0.93 -4.76
C PRO A 72 9.96 0.39 -5.12
N GLY A 73 10.58 1.04 -4.13
CA GLY A 73 11.32 2.30 -4.32
C GLY A 73 10.47 3.57 -4.30
N HIS A 74 9.15 3.46 -4.05
CA HIS A 74 8.25 4.60 -3.96
C HIS A 74 7.56 4.66 -2.59
N PRO A 75 7.22 5.87 -2.09
CA PRO A 75 6.35 6.02 -0.93
C PRO A 75 4.99 5.33 -1.14
N PRO A 76 4.25 5.01 -0.07
CA PRO A 76 2.88 4.51 -0.17
C PRO A 76 2.01 5.45 -1.00
N MET A 77 1.16 4.88 -1.86
CA MET A 77 0.26 5.65 -2.71
C MET A 77 -1.19 5.26 -2.43
N LYS A 78 -2.11 6.18 -2.69
CA LYS A 78 -3.57 5.95 -2.59
C LYS A 78 -4.22 6.14 -3.95
N GLY A 79 -5.12 5.22 -4.32
CA GLY A 79 -5.78 5.20 -5.62
C GLY A 79 -6.59 6.46 -5.97
N ASP A 80 -6.96 7.27 -4.98
CA ASP A 80 -7.69 8.53 -5.18
C ASP A 80 -6.91 9.56 -6.02
N ASN A 81 -5.58 9.42 -6.15
CA ASN A 81 -4.71 10.26 -6.98
C ASN A 81 -4.28 9.59 -8.32
N LEU A 82 -4.86 8.46 -8.73
CA LEU A 82 -4.60 7.84 -10.04
C LEU A 82 -5.56 8.33 -11.15
N ARG A 83 -6.09 9.56 -11.04
CA ARG A 83 -6.42 10.29 -12.27
C ARG A 83 -5.09 10.76 -12.81
N GLY A 84 -4.59 10.12 -13.88
CA GLY A 84 -3.39 10.59 -14.56
C GLY A 84 -3.43 12.11 -14.76
N ALA A 85 -2.28 12.76 -14.92
CA ALA A 85 -2.17 14.23 -15.04
C ALA A 85 -3.09 14.84 -16.11
N THR A 86 -3.61 14.02 -17.02
CA THR A 86 -4.58 14.38 -18.04
C THR A 86 -6.01 14.24 -17.50
N PRO A 87 -6.79 15.34 -17.40
CA PRO A 87 -8.25 15.29 -17.30
C PRO A 87 -8.83 14.38 -18.39
N CYS A 88 -10.05 13.87 -18.22
CA CYS A 88 -10.69 12.97 -19.18
C CYS A 88 -10.41 13.41 -20.63
N PRO A 89 -9.57 12.70 -21.41
CA PRO A 89 -9.10 13.22 -22.70
C PRO A 89 -10.26 13.43 -23.67
N ARG A 90 -11.38 12.71 -23.48
CA ARG A 90 -12.63 12.84 -24.24
C ARG A 90 -13.30 14.21 -24.11
N THR A 91 -12.96 15.00 -23.09
CA THR A 91 -13.52 16.35 -22.89
C THR A 91 -12.61 17.45 -23.43
N ARG A 92 -11.48 17.12 -24.06
CA ARG A 92 -10.61 18.11 -24.67
C ARG A 92 -11.14 18.50 -26.04
N ASP A 93 -10.97 19.77 -26.40
CA ASP A 93 -11.39 20.30 -27.70
C ASP A 93 -10.68 19.59 -28.87
N ASP A 94 -9.44 19.15 -28.65
CA ASP A 94 -8.60 18.47 -29.64
C ASP A 94 -8.78 16.94 -29.67
N PHE A 95 -9.76 16.39 -28.93
CA PHE A 95 -9.99 14.95 -28.90
C PHE A 95 -10.35 14.37 -30.28
N HIS A 96 -10.94 15.19 -31.17
CA HIS A 96 -11.24 14.82 -32.55
C HIS A 96 -10.01 14.57 -33.44
N LEU A 97 -8.79 14.85 -32.95
CA LEU A 97 -7.53 14.56 -33.65
C LEU A 97 -6.96 13.18 -33.30
N ILE A 98 -7.62 12.40 -32.44
CA ILE A 98 -7.33 10.97 -32.27
C ILE A 98 -7.80 10.25 -33.55
N GLU A 99 -6.84 9.97 -34.42
CA GLU A 99 -6.95 9.24 -35.70
C GLU A 99 -7.84 9.88 -36.78
#